data_AF-A0A7S3EIG0-F1
#
_entry.id   AF-A0A7S3EIG0-F1
#
_cell.length_a   1.000
_cell.length_b   1.000
_cell.length_c   1.000
_cell.angle_alpha   90.00
_cell.angle_beta   90.00
_cell.angle_gamma   90.00
#
_symmetry.space_group_name_H-M   'P 1'
#
loop_
_entity.id
_entity.type
_entity.pdbx_description
1 polymer ?
#
loop_
_entity_poly.entity_id
_entity_poly.type
_entity_poly.pdbx_seq_one_letter_code
_entity_poly.pdbx_strand_id
1 'polypeptide(L)'
;METDTDGTLGSESSSAVNSMDRVEGDRDFVEGSKALERLKDDVAFWKSKAEELEDEVSRLRVMLDGERKLREDSKRRKVVVVPVEHVRHTVRELLPTELRAFPEVAIDALMKGFTTRKDLSDLKDICSHINQSRLYQIIESFFRVVVEVLDTKKERLKQRDAQLSPEWYKEPWYILQYNGNLRKSASFFDTLMDYLDKLGFRNLLLHSRTALPAEEIPHGVGDDYNAFVEKASRRGFRVATEAVLSETSVDHSWFRTAVNGSQRYADYYVQVNGREKINEFVRDGDVVCTYRDPDGRVQQLVCSHPGIDRTHGMWVAIQGKTYQFFRDSYPNRVKLNLRNPLLLEEIFRLLGEEFSAGTLGKRLSKVDEWVLQRSSPLDGVGSDESHALVALFKSLIRHLCPIGIVLPNAAKAEDLLASFAGMRTTIARNPCSSEGDLVSAHGLRGALFQMIIMESIAPFWRVLSKMPQLPPGVSWTNFLEHNEAYDMFLHPIGVRESILESLTSKE
;
A
#
# COMPACT_ATOMS: atom_id res chain seq x y z
N MET A 1 -19.51 60.49 21.83
CA MET A 1 -19.25 61.90 21.48
C MET A 1 -17.85 61.95 20.91
N GLU A 2 -17.56 62.37 19.71
CA GLU A 2 -18.27 62.85 18.51
C GLU A 2 -17.13 62.89 17.46
N THR A 3 -17.30 62.31 16.28
CA THR A 3 -17.30 63.01 14.97
C THR A 3 -16.10 63.99 14.80
N ASP A 4 -15.28 63.95 13.75
CA ASP A 4 -15.66 64.09 12.34
C ASP A 4 -14.46 63.83 11.39
N THR A 5 -14.86 63.52 10.15
CA THR A 5 -14.20 63.69 8.84
C THR A 5 -13.51 65.06 8.65
N ASP A 6 -12.58 65.33 7.75
CA ASP A 6 -12.46 64.96 6.33
C ASP A 6 -11.07 65.40 5.80
N GLY A 7 -10.54 64.76 4.74
CA GLY A 7 -9.20 65.02 4.21
C GLY A 7 -9.10 64.91 2.69
N THR A 8 -8.82 66.05 2.06
CA THR A 8 -8.80 66.47 0.66
C THR A 8 -7.83 65.77 -0.30
N LEU A 9 -8.19 65.82 -1.60
CA LEU A 9 -7.45 65.47 -2.82
C LEU A 9 -6.43 66.54 -3.29
N GLY A 10 -5.40 66.12 -4.04
CA GLY A 10 -4.54 66.91 -4.95
C GLY A 10 -3.15 66.26 -5.10
N SER A 11 -2.87 65.43 -6.13
CA SER A 11 -2.44 65.72 -7.52
C SER A 11 -0.97 66.15 -7.67
N GLU A 12 -0.17 65.32 -8.35
CA GLU A 12 0.98 65.76 -9.17
C GLU A 12 1.33 64.73 -10.26
N SER A 13 1.90 65.27 -11.33
CA SER A 13 1.96 64.80 -12.73
C SER A 13 3.28 64.12 -13.13
N SER A 14 3.28 63.28 -14.19
CA SER A 14 4.34 63.31 -15.22
C SER A 14 3.91 62.65 -16.54
N SER A 15 4.46 63.17 -17.63
CA SER A 15 4.22 62.82 -19.03
C SER A 15 5.51 62.30 -19.68
N ALA A 16 5.41 61.27 -20.53
CA ALA A 16 6.35 60.99 -21.62
C ALA A 16 5.75 59.95 -22.59
N VAL A 17 5.70 60.26 -23.89
CA VAL A 17 5.22 59.40 -24.98
C VAL A 17 6.13 59.53 -26.21
N ASN A 18 6.38 58.38 -26.85
CA ASN A 18 6.79 58.09 -28.24
C ASN A 18 8.27 58.04 -28.67
N SER A 19 8.77 56.81 -28.85
CA SER A 19 9.36 56.34 -30.12
C SER A 19 9.08 54.84 -30.29
N MET A 20 8.43 54.47 -31.40
CA MET A 20 7.95 53.12 -31.73
C MET A 20 8.94 52.44 -32.69
N ASP A 21 9.54 51.34 -32.24
CA ASP A 21 10.20 50.36 -33.11
C ASP A 21 9.14 49.53 -33.85
N ARG A 22 9.16 49.63 -35.18
CA ARG A 22 8.52 48.69 -36.11
C ARG A 22 9.65 47.92 -36.78
N VAL A 23 9.89 46.67 -36.38
CA VAL A 23 10.32 45.50 -37.19
C VAL A 23 10.64 44.39 -36.18
N GLU A 24 9.68 43.51 -35.87
CA GLU A 24 9.94 42.15 -35.33
C GLU A 24 8.65 41.29 -35.20
N GLY A 25 7.47 41.91 -35.14
CA GLY A 25 6.20 41.17 -34.92
C GLY A 25 5.64 40.32 -36.08
N ASP A 26 6.13 40.45 -37.31
CA ASP A 26 5.53 39.78 -38.48
C ASP A 26 6.11 38.37 -38.76
N ARG A 27 7.32 38.04 -38.27
CA ARG A 27 7.90 36.69 -38.47
C ARG A 27 7.35 35.66 -37.49
N ASP A 28 7.20 36.05 -36.22
CA ASP A 28 6.67 35.17 -35.17
C ASP A 28 5.19 34.82 -35.37
N PHE A 29 4.41 35.73 -35.96
CA PHE A 29 3.00 35.49 -36.27
C PHE A 29 2.82 34.51 -37.45
N VAL A 30 3.71 34.57 -38.45
CA VAL A 30 3.72 33.66 -39.61
C VAL A 30 4.24 32.27 -39.24
N GLU A 31 5.22 32.16 -38.35
CA GLU A 31 5.68 30.86 -37.82
C GLU A 31 4.66 30.22 -36.88
N GLY A 32 4.01 31.00 -36.01
CA GLY A 32 2.92 30.53 -35.15
C GLY A 32 1.70 30.04 -35.95
N SER A 33 1.36 30.73 -37.05
CA SER A 33 0.27 30.33 -37.94
C SER A 33 0.57 29.02 -38.68
N LYS A 34 1.80 28.80 -39.15
CA LYS A 34 2.24 27.54 -39.78
C LYS A 34 2.33 26.38 -38.79
N ALA A 35 2.74 26.64 -37.54
CA ALA A 35 2.74 25.64 -36.48
C ALA A 35 1.31 25.22 -36.10
N LEU A 36 0.36 26.16 -36.09
CA LEU A 36 -1.05 25.89 -35.82
C LEU A 36 -1.72 25.10 -36.95
N GLU A 37 -1.37 25.36 -38.23
CA GLU A 37 -1.83 24.53 -39.35
C GLU A 37 -1.29 23.10 -39.27
N ARG A 38 0.02 22.92 -38.98
CA ARG A 38 0.60 21.59 -38.77
C ARG A 38 -0.05 20.83 -37.62
N LEU A 39 -0.37 21.50 -36.52
CA LEU A 39 -1.10 20.90 -35.40
C LEU A 39 -2.54 20.51 -35.78
N LYS A 40 -3.21 21.29 -36.64
CA LYS A 40 -4.55 20.94 -37.15
C LYS A 40 -4.50 19.74 -38.08
N ASP A 41 -3.48 19.67 -38.94
CA ASP A 41 -3.25 18.54 -39.84
C ASP A 41 -2.89 17.27 -39.06
N ASP A 42 -2.06 17.38 -38.02
CA ASP A 42 -1.73 16.27 -37.12
C ASP A 42 -2.98 15.80 -36.35
N VAL A 43 -3.79 16.74 -35.81
CA VAL A 43 -5.04 16.38 -35.12
C VAL A 43 -6.05 15.75 -36.07
N ALA A 44 -6.15 16.23 -37.31
CA ALA A 44 -7.01 15.64 -38.34
C ALA A 44 -6.52 14.24 -38.75
N PHE A 45 -5.21 14.07 -38.90
CA PHE A 45 -4.58 12.78 -39.17
C PHE A 45 -4.84 11.78 -38.04
N TRP A 46 -4.64 12.18 -36.78
CA TRP A 46 -4.88 11.32 -35.62
C TRP A 46 -6.37 11.04 -35.37
N LYS A 47 -7.27 11.98 -35.70
CA LYS A 47 -8.72 11.73 -35.70
C LYS A 47 -9.12 10.71 -36.77
N SER A 48 -8.63 10.87 -37.99
CA SER A 48 -8.89 9.91 -39.06
C SER A 48 -8.33 8.53 -38.72
N LYS A 49 -7.14 8.46 -38.10
CA LYS A 49 -6.56 7.21 -37.60
C LYS A 49 -7.39 6.58 -36.48
N ALA A 50 -7.94 7.39 -35.59
CA ALA A 50 -8.82 6.93 -34.50
C ALA A 50 -10.16 6.42 -35.03
N GLU A 51 -10.75 7.08 -36.02
CA GLU A 51 -11.97 6.63 -36.71
C GLU A 51 -11.72 5.33 -37.48
N GLU A 52 -10.58 5.21 -38.18
CA GLU A 52 -10.16 3.97 -38.86
C GLU A 52 -9.99 2.82 -37.86
N LEU A 53 -9.38 3.08 -36.70
CA LEU A 53 -9.24 2.12 -35.60
C LEU A 53 -10.57 1.77 -34.93
N GLU A 54 -11.48 2.72 -34.76
CA GLU A 54 -12.83 2.47 -34.22
C GLU A 54 -13.67 1.64 -35.19
N ASP A 55 -13.58 1.90 -36.49
CA ASP A 55 -14.22 1.10 -37.53
C ASP A 55 -13.64 -0.32 -37.56
N GLU A 56 -12.33 -0.47 -37.42
CA GLU A 56 -11.67 -1.78 -37.39
C GLU A 56 -11.97 -2.55 -36.11
N VAL A 57 -11.98 -1.89 -34.94
CA VAL A 57 -12.43 -2.49 -33.67
C VAL A 57 -13.92 -2.84 -33.71
N SER A 58 -14.75 -2.02 -34.34
CA SER A 58 -16.18 -2.31 -34.53
C SER A 58 -16.42 -3.47 -35.48
N ARG A 59 -15.65 -3.56 -36.58
CA ARG A 59 -15.64 -4.74 -37.46
C ARG A 59 -15.20 -5.99 -36.72
N LEU A 60 -14.15 -5.91 -35.90
CA LEU A 60 -13.67 -7.03 -35.10
C LEU A 60 -14.68 -7.44 -34.01
N ARG A 61 -15.40 -6.49 -33.40
CA ARG A 61 -16.51 -6.78 -32.48
C ARG A 61 -17.69 -7.44 -33.18
N VAL A 62 -18.08 -6.98 -34.36
CA VAL A 62 -19.13 -7.63 -35.18
C VAL A 62 -18.69 -9.03 -35.61
N MET A 63 -17.40 -9.25 -35.90
CA MET A 63 -16.86 -10.59 -36.16
C MET A 63 -16.89 -11.47 -34.91
N LEU A 64 -16.52 -10.95 -33.73
CA LEU A 64 -16.58 -11.67 -32.46
C LEU A 64 -18.01 -12.01 -32.01
N ASP A 65 -18.96 -11.08 -32.18
CA ASP A 65 -20.38 -11.31 -31.91
C ASP A 65 -21.02 -12.24 -32.96
N GLY A 66 -20.56 -12.16 -34.21
CA GLY A 66 -20.88 -13.11 -35.28
C GLY A 66 -20.39 -14.53 -34.97
N GLU A 67 -19.17 -14.68 -34.44
CA GLU A 67 -18.64 -15.96 -33.97
C GLU A 67 -19.40 -16.52 -32.77
N ARG A 68 -19.88 -15.66 -31.85
CA ARG A 68 -20.75 -16.07 -30.74
C ARG A 68 -22.08 -16.64 -31.23
N LYS A 69 -22.72 -16.01 -32.22
CA LYS A 69 -23.95 -16.53 -32.86
C LYS A 69 -23.69 -17.78 -33.71
N LEU A 70 -22.54 -17.89 -34.37
CA LEU A 70 -22.16 -19.06 -35.18
C LEU A 70 -21.77 -20.28 -34.34
N ARG A 71 -21.38 -20.11 -33.07
CA ARG A 71 -21.17 -21.22 -32.12
C ARG A 71 -22.47 -21.96 -31.79
N GLU A 72 -23.61 -21.29 -31.81
CA GLU A 72 -24.92 -21.92 -31.60
C GLU A 72 -25.41 -22.73 -32.82
N ASP A 73 -24.92 -22.42 -34.04
CA ASP A 73 -25.36 -23.03 -35.31
C ASP A 73 -24.36 -24.00 -35.95
N SER A 74 -23.31 -24.42 -35.24
CA SER A 74 -22.19 -25.19 -35.80
C SER A 74 -22.46 -26.70 -35.97
N LYS A 75 -23.36 -27.07 -36.90
CA LYS A 75 -23.26 -28.34 -37.65
C LYS A 75 -23.25 -28.04 -39.14
N ARG A 76 -22.05 -28.09 -39.74
CA ARG A 76 -21.72 -28.00 -41.18
C ARG A 76 -21.34 -26.60 -41.69
N ARG A 77 -20.08 -26.22 -41.50
CA ARG A 77 -19.18 -25.64 -42.53
C ARG A 77 -17.78 -25.46 -41.94
N LYS A 78 -16.75 -25.66 -42.76
CA LYS A 78 -15.33 -25.55 -42.40
C LYS A 78 -15.04 -24.15 -41.85
N VAL A 79 -14.88 -24.05 -40.53
CA VAL A 79 -14.35 -22.86 -39.86
C VAL A 79 -12.84 -22.86 -40.08
N VAL A 80 -12.32 -21.80 -40.69
CA VAL A 80 -10.88 -21.52 -40.66
C VAL A 80 -10.59 -21.06 -39.24
N VAL A 81 -10.08 -21.98 -38.42
CA VAL A 81 -9.59 -21.65 -37.08
C VAL A 81 -8.30 -20.86 -37.27
N VAL A 82 -8.39 -19.53 -37.16
CA VAL A 82 -7.19 -18.71 -37.00
C VAL A 82 -6.61 -19.08 -35.63
N PRO A 83 -5.35 -19.56 -35.54
CA PRO A 83 -4.77 -19.90 -34.25
C PRO A 83 -4.80 -18.67 -33.35
N VAL A 84 -5.29 -18.82 -32.11
CA VAL A 84 -5.33 -17.73 -31.12
C VAL A 84 -3.94 -17.08 -30.95
N GLU A 85 -2.88 -17.87 -31.09
CA GLU A 85 -1.48 -17.43 -31.13
C GLU A 85 -1.21 -16.37 -32.22
N HIS A 86 -1.82 -16.52 -33.40
CA HIS A 86 -1.61 -15.60 -34.53
C HIS A 86 -2.29 -14.26 -34.26
N VAL A 87 -3.51 -14.28 -33.70
CA VAL A 87 -4.21 -13.06 -33.29
C VAL A 87 -3.45 -12.34 -32.16
N ARG A 88 -2.94 -13.08 -31.17
CA ARG A 88 -2.13 -12.52 -30.08
C ARG A 88 -0.85 -11.87 -30.59
N HIS A 89 -0.14 -12.55 -31.50
CA HIS A 89 1.08 -12.01 -32.10
C HIS A 89 0.80 -10.71 -32.88
N THR A 90 -0.25 -10.70 -33.71
CA THR A 90 -0.64 -9.49 -34.47
C THR A 90 -1.03 -8.33 -33.56
N VAL A 91 -1.85 -8.58 -32.53
CA VAL A 91 -2.23 -7.53 -31.56
C VAL A 91 -0.99 -6.98 -30.84
N ARG A 92 -0.03 -7.84 -30.47
CA ARG A 92 1.20 -7.41 -29.80
C ARG A 92 2.10 -6.56 -30.68
N GLU A 93 2.17 -6.84 -31.98
CA GLU A 93 2.90 -6.00 -32.94
C GLU A 93 2.21 -4.66 -33.19
N LEU A 94 0.90 -4.56 -33.00
CA LEU A 94 0.17 -3.29 -33.09
C LEU A 94 0.30 -2.43 -31.83
N LEU A 95 0.76 -2.99 -30.70
CA LEU A 95 1.00 -2.21 -29.48
C LEU A 95 2.19 -1.25 -29.65
N PRO A 96 2.10 -0.04 -29.09
CA PRO A 96 3.26 0.84 -28.90
C PRO A 96 4.43 0.08 -28.26
N THR A 97 5.66 0.33 -28.72
CA THR A 97 6.86 -0.40 -28.31
C THR A 97 7.03 -0.49 -26.79
N GLU A 98 6.70 0.58 -26.08
CA GLU A 98 6.76 0.69 -24.62
C GLU A 98 5.84 -0.32 -23.90
N LEU A 99 4.71 -0.69 -24.51
CA LEU A 99 3.73 -1.61 -23.95
C LEU A 99 4.03 -3.08 -24.28
N ARG A 100 4.85 -3.36 -25.31
CA ARG A 100 5.14 -4.74 -25.75
C ARG A 100 5.86 -5.59 -24.70
N ALA A 101 6.58 -4.94 -23.78
CA ALA A 101 7.29 -5.62 -22.70
C ALA A 101 6.37 -6.04 -21.54
N PHE A 102 5.16 -5.46 -21.43
CA PHE A 102 4.24 -5.79 -20.37
C PHE A 102 3.56 -7.16 -20.60
N PRO A 103 3.17 -7.86 -19.51
CA PRO A 103 2.40 -9.09 -19.60
C PRO A 103 1.04 -8.88 -20.28
N GLU A 104 0.53 -9.90 -20.99
CA GLU A 104 -0.75 -9.81 -21.71
C GLU A 104 -1.92 -9.41 -20.79
N VAL A 105 -1.93 -9.90 -19.55
CA VAL A 105 -2.98 -9.55 -18.57
C VAL A 105 -2.96 -8.07 -18.16
N ALA A 106 -1.79 -7.42 -18.18
CA ALA A 106 -1.70 -5.98 -17.94
C ALA A 106 -2.27 -5.18 -19.11
N ILE A 107 -2.08 -5.68 -20.34
CA ILE A 107 -2.70 -5.11 -21.55
C ILE A 107 -4.21 -5.33 -21.54
N ASP A 108 -4.70 -6.50 -21.13
CA ASP A 108 -6.13 -6.76 -20.95
C ASP A 108 -6.75 -5.77 -19.94
N ALA A 109 -6.11 -5.59 -18.78
CA ALA A 109 -6.54 -4.60 -17.79
C ALA A 109 -6.59 -3.17 -18.36
N LEU A 110 -5.61 -2.79 -19.19
CA LEU A 110 -5.58 -1.50 -19.87
C LEU A 110 -6.75 -1.36 -20.86
N MET A 111 -7.02 -2.38 -21.67
CA MET A 111 -8.10 -2.39 -22.66
C MET A 111 -9.49 -2.39 -22.01
N LYS A 112 -9.64 -3.04 -20.85
CA LYS A 112 -10.85 -2.99 -20.02
C LYS A 112 -11.02 -1.66 -19.28
N GLY A 113 -10.01 -0.78 -19.32
CA GLY A 113 -10.01 0.50 -18.63
C GLY A 113 -9.86 0.41 -17.12
N PHE A 114 -9.37 -0.74 -16.61
CA PHE A 114 -9.09 -0.95 -15.18
C PHE A 114 -7.81 -0.26 -14.73
N THR A 115 -6.93 0.09 -15.66
CA THR A 115 -5.66 0.78 -15.41
C THR A 115 -5.37 1.80 -16.51
N THR A 116 -4.26 2.51 -16.40
CA THR A 116 -3.79 3.50 -17.38
C THR A 116 -2.34 3.24 -17.78
N ARG A 117 -1.89 3.87 -18.89
CA ARG A 117 -0.48 3.79 -19.30
C ARG A 117 0.46 4.37 -18.24
N LYS A 118 0.02 5.40 -17.52
CA LYS A 118 0.76 5.98 -16.39
C LYS A 118 0.91 4.94 -15.27
N ASP A 119 -0.17 4.29 -14.86
CA ASP A 119 -0.13 3.25 -13.82
C ASP A 119 0.83 2.11 -14.19
N LEU A 120 0.88 1.71 -15.47
CA LEU A 120 1.83 0.71 -15.95
C LEU A 120 3.29 1.18 -15.84
N SER A 121 3.57 2.44 -16.19
CA SER A 121 4.90 3.04 -16.03
C SER A 121 5.30 3.10 -14.57
N ASP A 122 4.43 3.62 -13.70
CA ASP A 122 4.68 3.74 -12.27
C ASP A 122 4.92 2.36 -11.64
N LEU A 123 4.12 1.34 -12.02
CA LEU A 123 4.29 -0.03 -11.53
C LEU A 123 5.60 -0.65 -12.00
N LYS A 124 6.06 -0.35 -13.23
CA LYS A 124 7.36 -0.79 -13.71
C LYS A 124 8.49 -0.21 -12.85
N ASP A 125 8.42 1.08 -12.55
CA ASP A 125 9.41 1.75 -11.72
C ASP A 125 9.38 1.21 -10.28
N ILE A 126 8.20 1.11 -9.66
CA ILE A 126 8.02 0.51 -8.33
C ILE A 126 8.59 -0.91 -8.27
N CYS A 127 8.24 -1.77 -9.23
CA CYS A 127 8.71 -3.17 -9.24
C CYS A 127 10.20 -3.27 -9.54
N SER A 128 10.80 -2.30 -10.23
CA SER A 128 12.24 -2.23 -10.48
C SER A 128 13.04 -2.11 -9.18
N HIS A 129 12.55 -1.31 -8.23
CA HIS A 129 13.14 -1.14 -6.90
C HIS A 129 13.00 -2.38 -6.02
N ILE A 130 11.96 -3.20 -6.22
CA ILE A 130 11.71 -4.41 -5.41
C ILE A 130 12.48 -5.61 -5.96
N ASN A 131 12.37 -5.87 -7.26
CA ASN A 131 13.05 -6.97 -7.94
C ASN A 131 13.19 -6.71 -9.44
N GLN A 132 14.27 -6.02 -9.83
CA GLN A 132 14.58 -5.70 -11.22
C GLN A 132 14.53 -6.91 -12.17
N SER A 133 15.07 -8.06 -11.74
CA SER A 133 15.20 -9.24 -12.62
C SER A 133 13.86 -9.89 -12.96
N ARG A 134 12.84 -9.73 -12.09
CA ARG A 134 11.54 -10.40 -12.21
C ARG A 134 10.37 -9.41 -12.11
N LEU A 135 10.62 -8.13 -12.41
CA LEU A 135 9.61 -7.06 -12.25
C LEU A 135 8.32 -7.36 -13.04
N TYR A 136 8.43 -7.86 -14.28
CA TYR A 136 7.24 -8.15 -15.10
C TYR A 136 6.44 -9.34 -14.58
N GLN A 137 7.05 -10.25 -13.82
CA GLN A 137 6.32 -11.32 -13.14
C GLN A 137 5.51 -10.79 -11.95
N ILE A 138 6.03 -9.80 -11.23
CA ILE A 138 5.27 -9.11 -10.17
C ILE A 138 4.07 -8.40 -10.80
N ILE A 139 4.28 -7.67 -11.90
CA ILE A 139 3.23 -6.97 -12.63
C ILE A 139 2.17 -7.94 -13.19
N GLU A 140 2.60 -9.10 -13.71
CA GLU A 140 1.69 -10.13 -14.20
C GLU A 140 0.78 -10.64 -13.08
N SER A 141 1.36 -10.97 -11.92
CA SER A 141 0.63 -11.46 -10.76
C SER A 141 -0.33 -10.39 -10.21
N PHE A 142 0.11 -9.14 -10.18
CA PHE A 142 -0.70 -7.98 -9.80
C PHE A 142 -1.94 -7.87 -10.69
N PHE A 143 -1.77 -7.83 -12.01
CA PHE A 143 -2.89 -7.62 -12.92
C PHE A 143 -3.81 -8.83 -13.06
N ARG A 144 -3.28 -10.04 -12.83
CA ARG A 144 -4.11 -11.25 -12.72
C ARG A 144 -5.19 -11.09 -11.66
N VAL A 145 -4.80 -10.66 -10.46
CA VAL A 145 -5.73 -10.40 -9.36
C VAL A 145 -6.66 -9.23 -9.68
N VAL A 146 -6.14 -8.12 -10.24
CA VAL A 146 -6.97 -6.97 -10.62
C VAL A 146 -8.08 -7.37 -11.60
N VAL A 147 -7.74 -8.08 -12.67
CA VAL A 147 -8.72 -8.52 -13.67
C VAL A 147 -9.73 -9.49 -13.06
N GLU A 148 -9.25 -10.49 -12.32
CA GLU A 148 -10.12 -11.50 -11.67
C GLU A 148 -11.15 -10.86 -10.73
N VAL A 149 -10.70 -9.96 -9.86
CA VAL A 149 -11.57 -9.29 -8.88
C VAL A 149 -12.54 -8.32 -9.55
N LEU A 150 -12.08 -7.52 -10.51
CA LEU A 150 -12.94 -6.50 -11.13
C LEU A 150 -13.97 -7.10 -12.09
N ASP A 151 -13.62 -8.15 -12.84
CA ASP A 151 -14.56 -8.87 -13.70
C ASP A 151 -15.69 -9.53 -12.88
N THR A 152 -15.38 -9.99 -11.66
CA THR A 152 -16.33 -10.68 -10.78
C THR A 152 -16.91 -9.81 -9.66
N LYS A 153 -16.58 -8.52 -9.63
CA LYS A 153 -16.97 -7.61 -8.54
C LYS A 153 -18.49 -7.54 -8.41
N LYS A 154 -19.00 -7.92 -7.23
CA LYS A 154 -20.43 -7.92 -6.89
C LYS A 154 -21.03 -6.52 -7.09
N GLU A 155 -22.19 -6.45 -7.74
CA GLU A 155 -22.87 -5.18 -8.04
C GLU A 155 -23.16 -4.34 -6.79
N ARG A 156 -23.53 -5.00 -5.68
CA ARG A 156 -23.73 -4.33 -4.37
C ARG A 156 -22.49 -3.55 -3.90
N LEU A 157 -21.29 -4.06 -4.17
CA LEU A 157 -20.04 -3.41 -3.77
C LEU A 157 -19.75 -2.23 -4.69
N LYS A 158 -20.01 -2.35 -5.99
CA LYS A 158 -19.89 -1.22 -6.94
C LYS A 158 -20.80 -0.06 -6.54
N GLN A 159 -22.06 -0.36 -6.22
CA GLN A 159 -23.03 0.64 -5.76
C GLN A 159 -22.62 1.28 -4.44
N ARG A 160 -22.19 0.47 -3.46
CA ARG A 160 -21.65 0.98 -2.19
C ARG A 160 -20.48 1.92 -2.42
N ASP A 161 -19.49 1.49 -3.20
CA ASP A 161 -18.26 2.25 -3.43
C ASP A 161 -18.56 3.59 -4.14
N ALA A 162 -19.54 3.62 -5.04
CA ALA A 162 -19.98 4.84 -5.73
C ALA A 162 -20.75 5.83 -4.83
N GLN A 163 -21.39 5.33 -3.76
CA GLN A 163 -22.19 6.15 -2.83
C GLN A 163 -21.38 6.68 -1.64
N LEU A 164 -20.25 6.03 -1.32
CA LEU A 164 -19.41 6.43 -0.21
C LEU A 164 -18.67 7.75 -0.51
N SER A 165 -18.58 8.61 0.50
CA SER A 165 -17.72 9.80 0.44
C SER A 165 -16.27 9.37 0.15
N PRO A 166 -15.53 10.06 -0.74
CA PRO A 166 -14.10 9.83 -0.92
C PRO A 166 -13.29 9.97 0.37
N GLU A 167 -13.81 10.72 1.36
CA GLU A 167 -13.17 10.96 2.66
C GLU A 167 -13.82 10.16 3.80
N TRP A 168 -14.56 9.08 3.51
CA TRP A 168 -15.23 8.24 4.51
C TRP A 168 -14.33 7.82 5.68
N TYR A 169 -13.03 7.68 5.40
CA TYR A 169 -12.01 7.21 6.32
C TYR A 169 -11.62 8.25 7.37
N LYS A 170 -12.02 9.52 7.22
CA LYS A 170 -11.84 10.56 8.24
C LYS A 170 -12.85 10.48 9.38
N GLU A 171 -13.92 9.70 9.20
CA GLU A 171 -14.86 9.41 10.29
C GLU A 171 -14.21 8.54 11.38
N PRO A 172 -14.70 8.59 12.64
CA PRO A 172 -14.13 7.85 13.76
C PRO A 172 -14.02 6.34 13.53
N TRP A 173 -12.91 5.78 14.01
CA TRP A 173 -12.57 4.35 13.90
C TRP A 173 -12.73 3.63 15.23
N TYR A 174 -13.22 2.40 15.16
CA TYR A 174 -13.20 1.45 16.28
C TYR A 174 -12.30 0.26 15.94
N ILE A 175 -11.34 -0.05 16.81
CA ILE A 175 -10.50 -1.25 16.64
C ILE A 175 -11.24 -2.44 17.24
N LEU A 176 -11.66 -3.36 16.38
CA LEU A 176 -12.28 -4.60 16.79
C LEU A 176 -11.25 -5.72 16.87
N GLN A 177 -11.01 -6.20 18.08
CA GLN A 177 -10.12 -7.32 18.32
C GLN A 177 -10.88 -8.63 18.28
N TYR A 178 -10.33 -9.63 17.61
CA TYR A 178 -10.92 -10.96 17.55
C TYR A 178 -9.86 -12.06 17.64
N ASN A 179 -10.23 -13.19 18.24
CA ASN A 179 -9.34 -14.33 18.48
C ASN A 179 -9.51 -15.42 17.40
N GLY A 180 -9.63 -15.04 16.13
CA GLY A 180 -9.74 -15.97 14.99
C GLY A 180 -11.11 -16.63 14.76
N ASN A 181 -11.99 -16.72 15.77
CA ASN A 181 -13.32 -17.34 15.61
C ASN A 181 -14.44 -16.30 15.56
N LEU A 182 -14.78 -15.82 14.36
CA LEU A 182 -15.89 -14.88 14.16
C LEU A 182 -17.27 -15.59 14.32
N ARG A 183 -17.36 -16.90 14.09
CA ARG A 183 -18.64 -17.65 14.15
C ARG A 183 -19.26 -17.73 15.54
N LYS A 184 -18.45 -18.00 16.58
CA LYS A 184 -18.91 -18.05 17.98
C LYS A 184 -19.40 -16.70 18.51
N SER A 185 -19.18 -15.64 17.75
CA SER A 185 -19.49 -14.26 18.12
C SER A 185 -20.58 -13.63 17.25
N ALA A 186 -21.30 -14.40 16.43
CA ALA A 186 -22.29 -13.83 15.49
C ALA A 186 -23.39 -12.97 16.16
N SER A 187 -23.91 -13.43 17.30
CA SER A 187 -24.88 -12.66 18.12
C SER A 187 -24.21 -11.49 18.85
N PHE A 188 -22.96 -11.66 19.29
CA PHE A 188 -22.16 -10.58 19.83
C PHE A 188 -21.94 -9.47 18.80
N PHE A 189 -21.71 -9.81 17.53
CA PHE A 189 -21.53 -8.81 16.48
C PHE A 189 -22.78 -8.00 16.20
N ASP A 190 -23.98 -8.59 16.28
CA ASP A 190 -25.21 -7.79 16.14
C ASP A 190 -25.32 -6.75 17.26
N THR A 191 -25.19 -7.20 18.50
CA THR A 191 -25.25 -6.32 19.67
C THR A 191 -24.15 -5.27 19.65
N LEU A 192 -22.93 -5.64 19.26
CA LEU A 192 -21.81 -4.72 19.13
C LEU A 192 -22.08 -3.69 18.04
N MET A 193 -22.56 -4.11 16.86
CA MET A 193 -22.86 -3.18 15.78
C MET A 193 -24.01 -2.24 16.15
N ASP A 194 -25.04 -2.70 16.85
CA ASP A 194 -26.11 -1.84 17.40
C ASP A 194 -25.55 -0.80 18.39
N TYR A 195 -24.59 -1.22 19.21
CA TYR A 195 -23.94 -0.35 20.18
C TYR A 195 -23.03 0.69 19.52
N LEU A 196 -22.14 0.25 18.62
CA LEU A 196 -21.24 1.12 17.86
C LEU A 196 -22.02 2.09 16.98
N ASP A 197 -23.18 1.66 16.45
CA ASP A 197 -24.07 2.52 15.68
C ASP A 197 -24.54 3.72 16.51
N LYS A 198 -25.04 3.46 17.72
CA LYS A 198 -25.48 4.49 18.68
C LYS A 198 -24.36 5.44 19.10
N LEU A 199 -23.12 4.95 19.14
CA LEU A 199 -21.93 5.77 19.43
C LEU A 199 -21.43 6.57 18.22
N GLY A 200 -21.98 6.34 17.02
CA GLY A 200 -21.57 7.04 15.79
C GLY A 200 -20.32 6.45 15.13
N PHE A 201 -19.87 5.25 15.52
CA PHE A 201 -18.80 4.56 14.82
C PHE A 201 -19.34 3.87 13.57
N ARG A 202 -18.59 4.01 12.46
CA ARG A 202 -18.86 3.33 11.19
C ARG A 202 -17.64 2.68 10.57
N ASN A 203 -16.45 3.15 10.92
CA ASN A 203 -15.20 2.57 10.46
C ASN A 203 -14.68 1.56 11.48
N LEU A 204 -14.42 0.34 11.03
CA LEU A 204 -13.93 -0.75 11.85
C LEU A 204 -12.56 -1.17 11.35
N LEU A 205 -11.58 -1.16 12.25
CA LEU A 205 -10.31 -1.82 12.00
C LEU A 205 -10.35 -3.19 12.68
N LEU A 206 -10.50 -4.24 11.89
CA LEU A 206 -10.46 -5.61 12.38
C LEU A 206 -8.99 -6.02 12.60
N HIS A 207 -8.62 -6.15 13.87
CA HIS A 207 -7.29 -6.48 14.32
C HIS A 207 -7.29 -7.90 14.90
N SER A 208 -6.46 -8.79 14.34
CA SER A 208 -6.35 -10.15 14.83
C SER A 208 -5.47 -10.18 16.09
N ARG A 209 -6.00 -10.72 17.19
CA ARG A 209 -5.21 -11.05 18.39
C ARG A 209 -4.45 -12.36 18.15
N THR A 210 -3.59 -12.45 17.13
CA THR A 210 -2.76 -13.65 16.93
C THR A 210 -1.44 -13.52 17.68
N ALA A 211 -1.55 -13.70 19.01
CA ALA A 211 -0.52 -14.35 19.81
C ALA A 211 -0.55 -15.90 19.64
N LEU A 212 -1.29 -16.41 18.65
CA LEU A 212 -1.42 -17.85 18.38
C LEU A 212 -0.61 -18.24 17.14
N PRO A 213 0.12 -19.39 17.18
CA PRO A 213 1.17 -19.68 16.22
C PRO A 213 0.71 -20.01 14.78
N ALA A 214 -0.57 -20.18 14.48
CA ALA A 214 -0.98 -20.87 13.23
C ALA A 214 -1.43 -19.96 12.06
N GLU A 215 -1.82 -18.70 12.28
CA GLU A 215 -2.64 -17.96 11.30
C GLU A 215 -2.33 -16.45 11.27
N GLU A 216 -1.12 -16.05 10.88
CA GLU A 216 -0.73 -14.62 10.78
C GLU A 216 -0.89 -14.00 9.40
N ILE A 217 -0.94 -14.85 8.39
CA ILE A 217 -1.43 -14.49 7.07
C ILE A 217 -2.81 -15.12 7.02
N PRO A 218 -3.88 -14.36 6.77
CA PRO A 218 -5.21 -14.96 6.73
C PRO A 218 -5.15 -16.17 5.80
N HIS A 219 -5.44 -17.36 6.32
CA HIS A 219 -5.66 -18.56 5.51
C HIS A 219 -6.94 -18.33 4.73
N GLY A 220 -6.84 -17.54 3.67
CA GLY A 220 -7.98 -17.08 2.91
C GLY A 220 -9.01 -16.32 3.75
N VAL A 221 -9.92 -15.73 2.99
CA VAL A 221 -11.16 -15.17 3.50
C VAL A 221 -12.10 -16.34 3.79
N GLY A 222 -12.12 -16.82 5.03
CA GLY A 222 -13.05 -17.87 5.45
C GLY A 222 -14.51 -17.43 5.37
N ASP A 223 -15.45 -18.39 5.37
CA ASP A 223 -16.89 -18.12 5.33
C ASP A 223 -17.36 -17.16 6.44
N ASP A 224 -16.77 -17.28 7.63
CA ASP A 224 -17.11 -16.42 8.76
C ASP A 224 -16.67 -14.97 8.55
N TYR A 225 -15.49 -14.77 7.94
CA TYR A 225 -15.01 -13.44 7.58
C TYR A 225 -15.90 -12.82 6.50
N ASN A 226 -16.23 -13.60 5.45
CA ASN A 226 -17.14 -13.18 4.39
C ASN A 226 -18.49 -12.74 4.95
N ALA A 227 -19.06 -13.57 5.84
CA ALA A 227 -20.33 -13.27 6.48
C ALA A 227 -20.25 -12.00 7.35
N PHE A 228 -19.17 -11.82 8.10
CA PHE A 228 -18.94 -10.61 8.90
C PHE A 228 -18.87 -9.35 8.05
N VAL A 229 -17.99 -9.33 7.04
CA VAL A 229 -17.79 -8.16 6.17
C VAL A 229 -19.06 -7.83 5.40
N GLU A 230 -19.76 -8.85 4.89
CA GLU A 230 -21.03 -8.65 4.20
C GLU A 230 -22.09 -8.05 5.13
N LYS A 231 -22.23 -8.59 6.34
CA LYS A 231 -23.18 -8.10 7.33
C LYS A 231 -22.87 -6.67 7.78
N ALA A 232 -21.61 -6.38 8.07
CA ALA A 232 -21.13 -5.04 8.40
C ALA A 232 -21.45 -4.06 7.26
N SER A 233 -21.12 -4.43 6.02
CA SER A 233 -21.39 -3.61 4.84
C SER A 233 -22.88 -3.34 4.61
N ARG A 234 -23.77 -4.32 4.85
CA ARG A 234 -25.24 -4.12 4.75
C ARG A 234 -25.78 -3.15 5.78
N ARG A 235 -25.08 -3.00 6.91
CA ARG A 235 -25.42 -2.07 7.99
C ARG A 235 -24.70 -0.72 7.87
N GLY A 236 -23.98 -0.47 6.78
CA GLY A 236 -23.25 0.77 6.55
C GLY A 236 -21.89 0.86 7.25
N PHE A 237 -21.41 -0.22 7.87
CA PHE A 237 -20.06 -0.26 8.42
C PHE A 237 -19.01 -0.50 7.33
N ARG A 238 -17.83 0.06 7.55
CA ARG A 238 -16.69 0.07 6.63
C ARG A 238 -15.53 -0.64 7.31
N VAL A 239 -15.12 -1.77 6.74
CA VAL A 239 -14.14 -2.65 7.37
C VAL A 239 -12.77 -2.48 6.70
N ALA A 240 -11.76 -2.17 7.50
CA ALA A 240 -10.36 -2.37 7.16
C ALA A 240 -9.78 -3.49 8.03
N THR A 241 -8.73 -4.13 7.56
CA THR A 241 -8.06 -5.23 8.26
C THR A 241 -6.57 -4.96 8.38
N GLU A 242 -5.89 -5.62 9.30
CA GLU A 242 -4.43 -5.54 9.39
C GLU A 242 -3.74 -6.42 8.32
N ALA A 243 -2.57 -5.99 7.87
CA ALA A 243 -1.66 -6.76 7.02
C ALA A 243 -0.32 -6.90 7.75
N VAL A 244 -0.08 -8.09 8.32
CA VAL A 244 1.20 -8.46 8.91
C VAL A 244 2.01 -9.16 7.82
N LEU A 245 2.76 -8.38 7.04
CA LEU A 245 3.47 -8.87 5.84
C LEU A 245 4.98 -9.04 6.07
N SER A 246 5.49 -8.64 7.24
CA SER A 246 6.92 -8.68 7.55
C SER A 246 7.42 -10.06 7.97
N GLU A 247 6.56 -10.89 8.54
CA GLU A 247 6.93 -12.15 9.19
C GLU A 247 5.76 -13.13 9.27
N THR A 248 6.07 -14.40 9.50
CA THR A 248 5.08 -15.40 9.95
C THR A 248 5.62 -16.17 11.14
N SER A 249 4.72 -16.74 11.93
CA SER A 249 5.05 -17.81 12.87
C SER A 249 5.77 -18.99 12.20
N VAL A 250 6.63 -19.68 12.95
CA VAL A 250 7.21 -20.99 12.58
C VAL A 250 6.14 -22.07 12.38
N ASP A 251 4.97 -21.90 12.97
CA ASP A 251 3.85 -22.83 12.81
C ASP A 251 2.97 -22.52 11.58
N HIS A 252 3.27 -21.45 10.86
CA HIS A 252 2.60 -21.12 9.60
C HIS A 252 2.81 -22.23 8.56
N SER A 253 1.79 -22.50 7.73
CA SER A 253 1.82 -23.56 6.73
C SER A 253 2.98 -23.41 5.74
N TRP A 254 3.31 -22.17 5.36
CA TRP A 254 4.45 -21.89 4.49
C TRP A 254 5.77 -22.29 5.14
N PHE A 255 6.01 -21.91 6.41
CA PHE A 255 7.26 -22.26 7.09
C PHE A 255 7.35 -23.78 7.33
N ARG A 256 6.26 -24.41 7.78
CA ARG A 256 6.17 -25.87 7.92
C ARG A 256 6.48 -26.61 6.61
N THR A 257 5.97 -26.09 5.49
CA THR A 257 6.24 -26.69 4.17
C THR A 257 7.68 -26.43 3.71
N ALA A 258 8.25 -25.28 4.04
CA ALA A 258 9.66 -24.97 3.80
C ALA A 258 10.58 -25.98 4.53
N VAL A 259 10.37 -26.17 5.84
CA VAL A 259 11.20 -27.07 6.65
C VAL A 259 11.03 -28.55 6.26
N ASN A 260 9.89 -28.90 5.65
CA ASN A 260 9.65 -30.22 5.07
C ASN A 260 10.30 -30.44 3.69
N GLY A 261 11.11 -29.50 3.21
CA GLY A 261 11.94 -29.67 2.00
C GLY A 261 11.47 -28.92 0.76
N SER A 262 10.46 -28.04 0.87
CA SER A 262 10.05 -27.23 -0.28
C SER A 262 10.92 -25.98 -0.43
N GLN A 263 11.79 -25.99 -1.44
CA GLN A 263 12.63 -24.83 -1.76
C GLN A 263 11.78 -23.58 -2.09
N ARG A 264 10.66 -23.74 -2.80
CA ARG A 264 9.74 -22.63 -3.12
C ARG A 264 9.32 -21.86 -1.85
N TYR A 265 8.90 -22.60 -0.81
CA TYR A 265 8.48 -21.96 0.44
C TYR A 265 9.67 -21.53 1.29
N ALA A 266 10.82 -22.20 1.21
CA ALA A 266 12.04 -21.71 1.85
C ALA A 266 12.48 -20.34 1.30
N ASP A 267 12.25 -20.08 0.00
CA ASP A 267 12.53 -18.80 -0.63
C ASP A 267 11.53 -17.69 -0.24
N TYR A 268 10.43 -18.03 0.44
CA TYR A 268 9.50 -17.03 1.01
C TYR A 268 10.12 -16.33 2.23
N TYR A 269 11.18 -16.88 2.80
CA TYR A 269 11.81 -16.37 4.01
C TYR A 269 13.20 -15.80 3.72
N VAL A 270 13.62 -14.82 4.51
CA VAL A 270 14.96 -14.25 4.41
C VAL A 270 15.97 -15.24 5.00
N GLN A 271 16.95 -15.66 4.20
CA GLN A 271 18.01 -16.59 4.62
C GLN A 271 19.34 -15.85 4.79
N VAL A 272 19.94 -15.95 5.97
CA VAL A 272 21.24 -15.34 6.36
C VAL A 272 22.30 -16.40 6.60
N ASN A 273 22.36 -17.42 5.73
CA ASN A 273 23.22 -18.59 5.90
C ASN A 273 24.69 -18.22 6.19
N GLY A 274 25.24 -18.73 7.29
CA GLY A 274 26.63 -18.53 7.68
C GLY A 274 26.90 -17.19 8.38
N ARG A 275 25.85 -16.42 8.71
CA ARG A 275 25.98 -15.17 9.48
C ARG A 275 26.36 -15.49 10.92
N GLU A 276 27.46 -14.90 11.37
CA GLU A 276 28.00 -15.06 12.72
C GLU A 276 27.76 -13.80 13.55
N LYS A 277 27.35 -13.95 14.81
CA LYS A 277 27.30 -12.82 15.76
C LYS A 277 28.71 -12.59 16.33
N ILE A 278 29.27 -11.43 16.08
CA ILE A 278 30.66 -11.10 16.47
C ILE A 278 30.75 -10.15 17.67
N ASN A 279 29.68 -9.42 17.99
CA ASN A 279 29.64 -8.52 19.15
C ASN A 279 28.21 -8.22 19.61
N GLU A 280 28.06 -7.72 20.85
CA GLU A 280 26.84 -7.14 21.40
C GLU A 280 27.21 -6.00 22.37
N PHE A 281 26.46 -4.90 22.35
CA PHE A 281 26.63 -3.79 23.29
C PHE A 281 25.31 -3.03 23.48
N VAL A 282 25.26 -2.15 24.48
CA VAL A 282 24.11 -1.27 24.74
C VAL A 282 24.38 0.12 24.16
N ARG A 283 23.41 0.68 23.42
CA ARG A 283 23.45 2.05 22.88
C ARG A 283 22.09 2.70 23.10
N ASP A 284 22.05 3.80 23.85
CA ASP A 284 20.82 4.56 24.14
C ASP A 284 19.68 3.74 24.78
N GLY A 285 20.05 2.71 25.55
CA GLY A 285 19.13 1.76 26.18
C GLY A 285 18.77 0.55 25.32
N ASP A 286 19.12 0.57 24.03
CA ASP A 286 18.88 -0.54 23.12
C ASP A 286 20.05 -1.52 23.12
N VAL A 287 19.75 -2.82 23.07
CA VAL A 287 20.77 -3.85 22.86
C VAL A 287 21.04 -3.97 21.36
N VAL A 288 22.28 -3.70 20.95
CA VAL A 288 22.72 -3.75 19.55
C VAL A 288 23.57 -4.98 19.34
N CYS A 289 23.15 -5.85 18.41
CA CYS A 289 23.88 -7.05 18.01
C CYS A 289 24.66 -6.79 16.72
N THR A 290 25.95 -7.11 16.70
CA THR A 290 26.80 -7.00 15.51
C THR A 290 27.04 -8.36 14.89
N TYR A 291 26.82 -8.45 13.58
CA TYR A 291 26.97 -9.67 12.80
C TYR A 291 28.00 -9.51 11.69
N ARG A 292 28.64 -10.61 11.32
CA ARG A 292 29.48 -10.73 10.13
C ARG A 292 28.86 -11.77 9.19
N ASP A 293 28.63 -11.37 7.94
CA ASP A 293 28.21 -12.27 6.87
C ASP A 293 29.42 -13.00 6.25
N PRO A 294 29.23 -14.14 5.56
CA PRO A 294 30.32 -14.91 4.95
C PRO A 294 31.17 -14.13 3.93
N ASP A 295 30.61 -13.07 3.34
CA ASP A 295 31.31 -12.16 2.42
C ASP A 295 32.13 -11.08 3.14
N GLY A 296 32.19 -11.13 4.48
CA GLY A 296 32.93 -10.20 5.33
C GLY A 296 32.16 -8.93 5.71
N ARG A 297 30.95 -8.72 5.20
CA ARG A 297 30.13 -7.55 5.57
C ARG A 297 29.77 -7.59 7.05
N VAL A 298 29.78 -6.43 7.68
CA VAL A 298 29.40 -6.28 9.09
C VAL A 298 28.11 -5.46 9.18
N GLN A 299 27.14 -5.96 9.93
CA GLN A 299 25.84 -5.31 10.12
C GLN A 299 25.51 -5.20 11.61
N GLN A 300 24.93 -4.07 12.03
CA GLN A 300 24.40 -3.88 13.37
C GLN A 300 22.87 -3.90 13.33
N LEU A 301 22.26 -4.63 14.26
CA LEU A 301 20.82 -4.76 14.38
C LEU A 301 20.41 -4.45 15.81
N VAL A 302 19.37 -3.63 15.98
CA VAL A 302 18.73 -3.44 17.28
C VAL A 302 17.97 -4.72 17.62
N CYS A 303 18.21 -5.26 18.82
CA CYS A 303 17.52 -6.41 19.34
C CYS A 303 16.23 -5.96 20.01
N SER A 304 15.10 -6.22 19.37
CA SER A 304 13.77 -5.77 19.82
C SER A 304 13.32 -6.40 21.15
N HIS A 305 13.76 -7.64 21.43
CA HIS A 305 13.35 -8.39 22.63
C HIS A 305 14.55 -9.01 23.38
N PRO A 306 15.47 -8.19 23.91
CA PRO A 306 16.73 -8.68 24.43
C PRO A 306 16.61 -9.52 25.72
N GLY A 307 15.47 -9.45 26.41
CA GLY A 307 15.16 -10.33 27.54
C GLY A 307 14.68 -11.73 27.15
N ILE A 308 14.31 -11.93 25.87
CA ILE A 308 13.77 -13.20 25.36
C ILE A 308 14.79 -13.87 24.43
N ASP A 309 15.33 -13.11 23.46
CA ASP A 309 16.22 -13.65 22.46
C ASP A 309 17.11 -12.57 21.87
N ARG A 310 18.42 -12.80 21.97
CA ARG A 310 19.47 -11.90 21.49
C ARG A 310 20.09 -12.37 20.18
N THR A 311 19.38 -13.21 19.42
CA THR A 311 19.86 -13.76 18.15
C THR A 311 18.88 -13.48 17.02
N HIS A 312 19.40 -12.99 15.89
CA HIS A 312 18.59 -12.67 14.71
C HIS A 312 18.53 -13.81 13.67
N GLY A 313 18.76 -15.04 14.11
CA GLY A 313 18.87 -16.20 13.22
C GLY A 313 18.34 -17.47 13.86
N MET A 314 17.70 -18.32 13.06
CA MET A 314 17.23 -19.64 13.45
C MET A 314 17.82 -20.67 12.51
N TRP A 315 18.54 -21.65 13.08
CA TRP A 315 19.15 -22.73 12.33
C TRP A 315 18.15 -23.88 12.15
N VAL A 316 17.98 -24.34 10.90
CA VAL A 316 17.08 -25.44 10.56
C VAL A 316 17.78 -26.38 9.58
N ALA A 317 17.75 -27.68 9.89
CA ALA A 317 18.22 -28.72 8.97
C ALA A 317 17.08 -29.18 8.06
N ILE A 318 17.26 -29.01 6.75
CA ILE A 318 16.29 -29.40 5.71
C ILE A 318 17.02 -30.33 4.75
N GLN A 319 16.60 -31.60 4.69
CA GLN A 319 17.17 -32.62 3.79
C GLN A 319 18.72 -32.69 3.81
N GLY A 320 19.32 -32.61 5.00
CA GLY A 320 20.77 -32.68 5.17
C GLY A 320 21.54 -31.39 4.87
N LYS A 321 20.85 -30.30 4.49
CA LYS A 321 21.42 -28.95 4.40
C LYS A 321 20.96 -28.10 5.57
N THR A 322 21.86 -27.27 6.10
CA THR A 322 21.53 -26.35 7.19
C THR A 322 21.24 -24.96 6.62
N TYR A 323 20.09 -24.40 6.99
CA TYR A 323 19.66 -23.05 6.66
C TYR A 323 19.62 -22.20 7.92
N GLN A 324 19.93 -20.92 7.79
CA GLN A 324 19.80 -19.92 8.85
C GLN A 324 18.75 -18.89 8.42
N PHE A 325 17.53 -19.02 8.93
CA PHE A 325 16.45 -18.08 8.63
C PHE A 325 16.54 -16.86 9.54
N PHE A 326 16.30 -15.67 8.98
CA PHE A 326 16.34 -14.40 9.70
C PHE A 326 15.06 -14.18 10.51
N ARG A 327 15.23 -13.52 11.65
CA ARG A 327 14.17 -13.18 12.60
C ARG A 327 14.57 -11.95 13.40
N ASP A 328 13.66 -11.00 13.57
CA ASP A 328 13.92 -9.69 14.20
C ASP A 328 12.87 -9.29 15.26
N SER A 329 11.93 -10.19 15.56
CA SER A 329 10.91 -9.99 16.59
C SER A 329 10.97 -11.07 17.68
N TYR A 330 9.92 -11.87 17.85
CA TYR A 330 9.87 -12.98 18.79
C TYR A 330 10.54 -14.24 18.22
N PRO A 331 11.00 -15.17 19.08
CA PRO A 331 11.78 -16.32 18.62
C PRO A 331 11.07 -17.21 17.60
N ASN A 332 9.74 -17.29 17.71
CA ASN A 332 8.86 -18.09 16.87
C ASN A 332 8.39 -17.34 15.61
N ARG A 333 8.91 -16.15 15.32
CA ARG A 333 8.56 -15.35 14.14
C ARG A 333 9.73 -15.36 13.16
N VAL A 334 9.43 -15.60 11.88
CA VAL A 334 10.43 -15.74 10.81
C VAL A 334 10.14 -14.71 9.73
N LYS A 335 11.17 -13.97 9.33
CA LYS A 335 11.05 -12.84 8.40
C LYS A 335 10.71 -13.30 6.99
N LEU A 336 9.68 -12.70 6.41
CA LEU A 336 9.31 -12.89 5.01
C LEU A 336 10.22 -12.10 4.07
N ASN A 337 10.44 -12.66 2.87
CA ASN A 337 11.23 -12.06 1.81
C ASN A 337 10.30 -11.39 0.78
N LEU A 338 9.88 -10.16 1.06
CA LEU A 338 9.00 -9.39 0.18
C LEU A 338 9.62 -9.02 -1.18
N ARG A 339 10.91 -9.32 -1.41
CA ARG A 339 11.53 -9.24 -2.75
C ARG A 339 11.20 -10.44 -3.64
N ASN A 340 10.59 -11.51 -3.10
CA ASN A 340 10.27 -12.72 -3.85
C ASN A 340 8.93 -12.55 -4.60
N PRO A 341 8.93 -12.57 -5.96
CA PRO A 341 7.69 -12.44 -6.75
C PRO A 341 6.64 -13.51 -6.44
N LEU A 342 7.05 -14.74 -6.10
CA LEU A 342 6.12 -15.83 -5.78
C LEU A 342 5.44 -15.66 -4.41
N LEU A 343 6.07 -14.91 -3.50
CA LEU A 343 5.44 -14.52 -2.24
C LEU A 343 4.45 -13.37 -2.49
N LEU A 344 4.86 -12.37 -3.26
CA LEU A 344 3.99 -11.25 -3.63
C LEU A 344 2.73 -11.73 -4.37
N GLU A 345 2.85 -12.71 -5.25
CA GLU A 345 1.71 -13.36 -5.92
C GLU A 345 0.68 -13.91 -4.92
N GLU A 346 1.12 -14.65 -3.89
CA GLU A 346 0.21 -15.16 -2.86
C GLU A 346 -0.41 -14.03 -2.02
N ILE A 347 0.38 -13.02 -1.66
CA ILE A 347 -0.13 -11.85 -0.92
C ILE A 347 -1.18 -11.11 -1.75
N PHE A 348 -0.93 -10.88 -3.04
CA PHE A 348 -1.90 -10.24 -3.93
C PHE A 348 -3.19 -11.03 -4.02
N ARG A 349 -3.12 -12.36 -4.15
CA ARG A 349 -4.30 -13.23 -4.17
C ARG A 349 -5.13 -13.07 -2.88
N LEU A 350 -4.49 -13.13 -1.72
CA LEU A 350 -5.16 -12.96 -0.43
C LEU A 350 -5.81 -11.58 -0.27
N LEU A 351 -5.12 -10.52 -0.70
CA LEU A 351 -5.69 -9.17 -0.73
C LEU A 351 -6.88 -9.11 -1.70
N GLY A 352 -6.77 -9.74 -2.88
CA GLY A 352 -7.86 -9.84 -3.85
C GLY A 352 -9.11 -10.49 -3.26
N GLU A 353 -8.94 -11.59 -2.52
CA GLU A 353 -10.02 -12.27 -1.80
C GLU A 353 -10.68 -11.34 -0.76
N GLU A 354 -9.90 -10.64 0.06
CA GLU A 354 -10.43 -9.74 1.09
C GLU A 354 -11.23 -8.58 0.48
N PHE A 355 -10.72 -7.97 -0.58
CA PHE A 355 -11.42 -6.89 -1.27
C PHE A 355 -12.66 -7.38 -2.04
N SER A 356 -12.65 -8.62 -2.54
CA SER A 356 -13.82 -9.27 -3.13
C SER A 356 -14.95 -9.52 -2.10
N ALA A 357 -14.59 -9.75 -0.84
CA ALA A 357 -15.55 -9.88 0.26
C ALA A 357 -16.21 -8.52 0.61
N GLY A 358 -15.46 -7.43 0.47
CA GLY A 358 -15.91 -6.07 0.68
C GLY A 358 -15.03 -5.24 1.62
N THR A 359 -13.80 -5.66 1.92
CA THR A 359 -12.81 -4.82 2.62
C THR A 359 -12.60 -3.50 1.90
N LEU A 360 -12.38 -2.44 2.69
CA LEU A 360 -12.15 -1.07 2.20
C LEU A 360 -10.77 -0.52 2.55
N GLY A 361 -9.96 -1.21 3.35
CA GLY A 361 -8.61 -0.76 3.59
C GLY A 361 -7.73 -1.77 4.30
N LYS A 362 -6.43 -1.48 4.31
CA LYS A 362 -5.43 -2.28 5.04
C LYS A 362 -4.59 -1.38 5.94
N ARG A 363 -4.46 -1.76 7.22
CA ARG A 363 -3.39 -1.23 8.08
C ARG A 363 -2.14 -2.07 7.85
N LEU A 364 -1.11 -1.47 7.27
CA LEU A 364 0.14 -2.16 6.95
C LEU A 364 1.05 -2.11 8.18
N SER A 365 1.32 -3.26 8.79
CA SER A 365 2.08 -3.34 10.03
C SER A 365 3.58 -3.40 9.79
N LYS A 366 4.35 -2.67 10.61
CA LYS A 366 5.82 -2.61 10.62
C LYS A 366 6.41 -2.28 9.24
N VAL A 367 5.83 -1.30 8.54
CA VAL A 367 6.25 -0.94 7.16
C VAL A 367 7.71 -0.54 7.06
N ASP A 368 8.27 0.00 8.13
CA ASP A 368 9.65 0.40 8.26
C ASP A 368 10.62 -0.79 8.32
N GLU A 369 10.17 -1.95 8.82
CA GLU A 369 11.00 -3.14 9.00
C GLU A 369 10.85 -4.15 7.85
N TRP A 370 10.05 -3.89 6.82
CA TRP A 370 9.73 -4.88 5.77
C TRP A 370 10.94 -5.42 5.02
N VAL A 371 12.02 -4.66 4.94
CA VAL A 371 13.17 -4.97 4.12
C VAL A 371 14.45 -4.95 4.96
N LEU A 372 15.11 -6.11 5.07
CA LEU A 372 16.47 -6.17 5.60
C LEU A 372 17.45 -5.64 4.54
N GLN A 373 18.10 -4.50 4.81
CA GLN A 373 19.12 -3.93 3.93
C GLN A 373 20.53 -4.33 4.37
N ARG A 374 21.13 -5.32 3.71
CA ARG A 374 22.51 -5.78 4.02
C ARG A 374 23.62 -4.85 3.54
N SER A 375 23.29 -3.90 2.66
CA SER A 375 24.21 -2.89 2.13
C SER A 375 24.43 -1.72 3.09
N SER A 376 23.60 -1.58 4.12
CA SER A 376 23.71 -0.54 5.13
C SER A 376 24.20 -1.13 6.46
N PRO A 377 25.04 -0.39 7.23
CA PRO A 377 25.36 -0.77 8.60
C PRO A 377 24.15 -0.70 9.53
N LEU A 378 23.08 0.00 9.13
CA LEU A 378 21.78 0.03 9.77
C LEU A 378 20.84 -1.01 9.13
N ASP A 379 19.84 -1.45 9.88
CA ASP A 379 18.90 -2.54 9.54
C ASP A 379 17.99 -2.28 8.31
N GLY A 380 17.96 -1.05 7.78
CA GLY A 380 17.15 -0.69 6.60
C GLY A 380 15.81 -0.06 6.93
N VAL A 381 15.63 0.42 8.17
CA VAL A 381 14.43 1.13 8.63
C VAL A 381 14.03 2.24 7.65
N GLY A 382 12.85 2.10 7.05
CA GLY A 382 12.29 3.08 6.12
C GLY A 382 12.99 3.16 4.76
N SER A 383 13.55 2.06 4.28
CA SER A 383 14.23 2.01 2.97
C SER A 383 13.35 2.42 1.78
N ASP A 384 13.99 2.86 0.69
CA ASP A 384 13.34 3.08 -0.62
C ASP A 384 12.56 1.83 -1.10
N GLU A 385 13.07 0.64 -0.79
CA GLU A 385 12.43 -0.63 -1.12
C GLU A 385 11.16 -0.86 -0.28
N SER A 386 11.16 -0.45 0.99
CA SER A 386 9.95 -0.44 1.84
C SER A 386 8.91 0.54 1.28
N HIS A 387 9.32 1.75 0.89
CA HIS A 387 8.44 2.72 0.22
C HIS A 387 7.85 2.15 -1.08
N ALA A 388 8.67 1.51 -1.91
CA ALA A 388 8.21 0.86 -3.14
C ALA A 388 7.18 -0.26 -2.86
N LEU A 389 7.40 -1.07 -1.82
CA LEU A 389 6.43 -2.10 -1.41
C LEU A 389 5.11 -1.49 -0.93
N VAL A 390 5.15 -0.42 -0.12
CA VAL A 390 3.93 0.29 0.31
C VAL A 390 3.20 0.87 -0.90
N ALA A 391 3.92 1.48 -1.84
CA ALA A 391 3.34 2.01 -3.08
C ALA A 391 2.74 0.91 -3.97
N LEU A 392 3.35 -0.27 -4.02
CA LEU A 392 2.84 -1.43 -4.75
C LEU A 392 1.50 -1.92 -4.16
N PHE A 393 1.43 -2.09 -2.83
CA PHE A 393 0.18 -2.49 -2.17
C PHE A 393 -0.90 -1.42 -2.25
N LYS A 394 -0.51 -0.14 -2.13
CA LYS A 394 -1.39 1.00 -2.36
C LYS A 394 -1.99 0.96 -3.76
N SER A 395 -1.15 0.74 -4.78
CA SER A 395 -1.59 0.63 -6.17
C SER A 395 -2.57 -0.52 -6.34
N LEU A 396 -2.28 -1.70 -5.79
CA LEU A 396 -3.19 -2.84 -5.87
C LEU A 396 -4.55 -2.50 -5.25
N ILE A 397 -4.55 -2.00 -4.02
CA ILE A 397 -5.76 -1.64 -3.28
C ILE A 397 -6.62 -0.63 -4.06
N ARG A 398 -6.01 0.42 -4.62
CA ARG A 398 -6.73 1.43 -5.41
C ARG A 398 -7.26 0.89 -6.74
N HIS A 399 -6.58 -0.07 -7.37
CA HIS A 399 -7.10 -0.76 -8.56
C HIS A 399 -8.30 -1.67 -8.22
N LEU A 400 -8.23 -2.42 -7.12
CA LEU A 400 -9.33 -3.30 -6.67
C LEU A 400 -10.55 -2.49 -6.14
N CYS A 401 -10.27 -1.37 -5.46
CA CYS A 401 -11.25 -0.50 -4.85
C CYS A 401 -10.79 0.97 -4.93
N PRO A 402 -11.36 1.77 -5.85
CA PRO A 402 -10.99 3.17 -6.04
C PRO A 402 -11.02 4.04 -4.77
N ILE A 403 -11.92 3.73 -3.83
CA ILE A 403 -12.06 4.43 -2.54
C ILE A 403 -11.29 3.75 -1.39
N GLY A 404 -10.56 2.69 -1.69
CA GLY A 404 -9.82 1.90 -0.71
C GLY A 404 -8.62 2.64 -0.13
N ILE A 405 -8.33 2.40 1.15
CA ILE A 405 -7.28 3.13 1.87
C ILE A 405 -6.16 2.23 2.39
N VAL A 406 -5.01 2.86 2.62
CA VAL A 406 -3.84 2.28 3.26
C VAL A 406 -3.50 3.08 4.51
N LEU A 407 -3.29 2.38 5.63
CA LEU A 407 -2.88 2.96 6.89
C LEU A 407 -1.48 2.42 7.24
N PRO A 408 -0.38 3.09 6.84
CA PRO A 408 0.95 2.65 7.23
C PRO A 408 1.13 2.77 8.75
N ASN A 409 1.72 1.74 9.34
CA ASN A 409 1.98 1.66 10.77
C ASN A 409 3.42 1.23 11.05
N ALA A 410 4.11 2.04 11.83
CA ALA A 410 5.43 1.78 12.39
C ALA A 410 5.55 2.53 13.72
N ALA A 411 6.17 1.92 14.72
CA ALA A 411 6.42 2.58 16.00
C ALA A 411 7.74 3.38 15.90
N LYS A 412 7.71 4.49 15.16
CA LYS A 412 8.88 5.33 14.87
C LYS A 412 8.54 6.82 14.97
N ALA A 413 9.56 7.66 14.85
CA ALA A 413 9.39 9.11 14.82
C ALA A 413 8.46 9.56 13.69
N GLU A 414 7.75 10.66 13.92
CA GLU A 414 6.73 11.18 13.01
C GLU A 414 7.29 11.54 11.63
N ASP A 415 8.54 12.01 11.53
CA ASP A 415 9.18 12.32 10.25
C ASP A 415 9.24 11.08 9.33
N LEU A 416 9.62 9.93 9.90
CA LEU A 416 9.69 8.68 9.16
C LEU A 416 8.30 8.16 8.80
N LEU A 417 7.33 8.29 9.69
CA LEU A 417 5.96 7.89 9.39
C LEU A 417 5.33 8.77 8.32
N ALA A 418 5.60 10.08 8.34
CA ALA A 418 5.13 11.02 7.35
C ALA A 418 5.69 10.71 5.95
N SER A 419 6.92 10.18 5.83
CA SER A 419 7.44 9.78 4.52
C SER A 419 6.60 8.69 3.87
N PHE A 420 5.97 7.80 4.66
CA PHE A 420 5.07 6.76 4.15
C PHE A 420 3.70 7.28 3.69
N ALA A 421 3.47 8.59 3.75
CA ALA A 421 2.39 9.22 2.99
C ALA A 421 2.69 9.25 1.48
N GLY A 422 3.98 9.22 1.10
CA GLY A 422 4.41 9.35 -0.27
C GLY A 422 4.06 10.72 -0.87
N MET A 423 3.80 10.75 -2.18
CA MET A 423 3.49 11.97 -2.92
C MET A 423 2.08 11.92 -3.53
N ARG A 424 1.53 13.10 -3.85
CA ARG A 424 0.26 13.18 -4.56
C ARG A 424 0.41 12.61 -5.97
N THR A 425 -0.51 11.74 -6.37
CA THR A 425 -0.53 11.09 -7.67
C THR A 425 -1.96 10.78 -8.10
N THR A 426 -2.10 10.03 -9.18
CA THR A 426 -3.35 9.39 -9.59
C THR A 426 -3.08 7.90 -9.78
N ILE A 427 -3.97 7.05 -9.26
CA ILE A 427 -3.94 5.60 -9.46
C ILE A 427 -5.28 5.18 -10.02
N ALA A 428 -5.29 4.46 -11.14
CA ALA A 428 -6.51 4.05 -11.83
C ALA A 428 -7.48 5.25 -12.05
N ARG A 429 -6.91 6.41 -12.44
CA ARG A 429 -7.60 7.70 -12.66
C ARG A 429 -8.16 8.40 -11.41
N ASN A 430 -7.93 7.87 -10.21
CA ASN A 430 -8.41 8.48 -8.97
C ASN A 430 -7.26 9.24 -8.29
N PRO A 431 -7.44 10.53 -7.94
CA PRO A 431 -6.45 11.28 -7.17
C PRO A 431 -6.25 10.67 -5.78
N CYS A 432 -5.00 10.44 -5.39
CA CYS A 432 -4.64 9.94 -4.06
C CYS A 432 -3.16 10.22 -3.76
N SER A 433 -2.69 9.76 -2.60
CA SER A 433 -1.26 9.58 -2.34
C SER A 433 -0.72 8.32 -3.03
N SER A 434 0.59 8.29 -3.28
CA SER A 434 1.30 7.13 -3.83
C SER A 434 1.42 5.99 -2.82
N GLU A 435 1.29 6.30 -1.53
CA GLU A 435 1.45 5.34 -0.42
C GLU A 435 0.27 5.44 0.57
N GLY A 436 0.48 5.89 1.81
CA GLY A 436 -0.54 5.92 2.85
C GLY A 436 -1.57 7.05 2.73
N ASP A 437 -2.80 6.78 3.20
CA ASP A 437 -3.87 7.79 3.35
C ASP A 437 -4.08 8.22 4.80
N LEU A 438 -3.87 7.31 5.75
CA LEU A 438 -3.95 7.56 7.19
C LEU A 438 -2.67 7.13 7.89
N VAL A 439 -1.82 8.08 8.24
CA VAL A 439 -0.54 7.82 8.89
C VAL A 439 -0.71 7.79 10.40
N SER A 440 -0.21 6.75 11.06
CA SER A 440 -0.37 6.58 12.52
C SER A 440 0.42 7.63 13.30
N ALA A 441 -0.21 8.31 14.27
CA ALA A 441 0.41 9.37 15.08
C ALA A 441 0.86 8.84 16.46
N HIS A 442 1.86 7.96 16.48
CA HIS A 442 2.30 7.25 17.71
C HIS A 442 2.85 8.17 18.80
N GLY A 443 3.67 9.17 18.47
CA GLY A 443 4.18 10.07 19.52
C GLY A 443 3.10 11.03 20.02
N LEU A 444 2.04 11.31 19.25
CA LEU A 444 0.88 12.05 19.76
C LEU A 444 0.12 11.21 20.80
N ARG A 445 -0.05 9.91 20.54
CA ARG A 445 -0.59 8.97 21.55
C ARG A 445 0.26 8.98 22.81
N GLY A 446 1.58 8.79 22.68
CA GLY A 446 2.50 8.85 23.82
C GLY A 446 2.40 10.17 24.58
N ALA A 447 2.30 11.30 23.88
CA ALA A 447 2.14 12.60 24.50
C ALA A 447 0.83 12.71 25.30
N LEU A 448 -0.29 12.18 24.81
CA LEU A 448 -1.56 12.18 25.53
C LEU A 448 -1.48 11.39 26.84
N PHE A 449 -0.85 10.22 26.84
CA PHE A 449 -0.60 9.47 28.07
C PHE A 449 0.34 10.21 29.03
N GLN A 450 1.41 10.81 28.48
CA GLN A 450 2.34 11.60 29.28
C GLN A 450 1.66 12.81 29.93
N MET A 451 0.67 13.44 29.27
CA MET A 451 -0.11 14.52 29.87
C MET A 451 -0.86 14.08 31.12
N ILE A 452 -1.43 12.88 31.11
CA ILE A 452 -2.19 12.33 32.24
C ILE A 452 -1.24 12.05 33.41
N ILE A 453 -0.07 11.45 33.14
CA ILE A 453 0.91 11.10 34.18
C ILE A 453 1.53 12.36 34.80
N MET A 454 1.86 13.35 33.97
CA MET A 454 2.52 14.58 34.43
C MET A 454 1.57 15.70 34.83
N GLU A 455 0.26 15.49 34.69
CA GLU A 455 -0.79 16.51 34.89
C GLU A 455 -0.48 17.83 34.16
N SER A 456 0.08 17.74 32.94
CA SER A 456 0.60 18.88 32.19
C SER A 456 0.30 18.77 30.71
N ILE A 457 -0.09 19.87 30.07
CA ILE A 457 -0.33 19.94 28.62
C ILE A 457 0.97 20.07 27.79
N ALA A 458 2.11 20.30 28.43
CA ALA A 458 3.38 20.53 27.75
C ALA A 458 3.83 19.39 26.81
N PRO A 459 3.66 18.09 27.15
CA PRO A 459 4.02 16.99 26.26
C PRO A 459 3.29 17.02 24.92
N PHE A 460 2.00 17.36 24.93
CA PHE A 460 1.18 17.46 23.72
C PHE A 460 1.66 18.57 22.80
N TRP A 461 1.86 19.79 23.32
CA TRP A 461 2.37 20.89 22.51
C TRP A 461 3.77 20.63 21.98
N ARG A 462 4.63 19.92 22.73
CA ARG A 462 5.97 19.54 22.29
C ARG A 462 5.96 18.62 21.08
N VAL A 463 5.00 17.68 21.01
CA VAL A 463 4.87 16.77 19.85
C VAL A 463 4.11 17.45 18.72
N LEU A 464 2.95 18.05 19.00
CA LEU A 464 2.09 18.66 17.99
C LEU A 464 2.82 19.76 17.20
N SER A 465 3.64 20.58 17.87
CA SER A 465 4.42 21.65 17.21
C SER A 465 5.51 21.14 16.26
N LYS A 466 5.87 19.86 16.34
CA LYS A 466 6.90 19.21 15.51
C LYS A 466 6.30 18.24 14.49
N MET A 467 4.98 18.04 14.49
CA MET A 467 4.36 17.10 13.56
C MET A 467 4.55 17.56 12.12
N PRO A 468 5.05 16.69 11.23
CA PRO A 468 5.21 17.01 9.82
C PRO A 468 3.90 17.36 9.13
N GLN A 469 3.99 18.27 8.16
CA GLN A 469 2.88 18.50 7.24
C GLN A 469 2.75 17.32 6.28
N LEU A 470 1.53 16.81 6.15
CA LEU A 470 1.21 15.72 5.24
C LEU A 470 0.77 16.26 3.87
N PRO A 471 0.95 15.47 2.78
CA PRO A 471 0.41 15.81 1.48
C PRO A 471 -1.12 15.98 1.49
N PRO A 472 -1.70 16.80 0.57
CA PRO A 472 -3.14 16.94 0.46
C PRO A 472 -3.86 15.60 0.27
N GLY A 473 -4.92 15.38 1.05
CA GLY A 473 -5.72 14.14 1.04
C GLY A 473 -5.23 13.06 2.00
N VAL A 474 -4.06 13.22 2.61
CA VAL A 474 -3.55 12.34 3.68
C VAL A 474 -3.89 12.95 5.04
N SER A 475 -4.13 12.12 6.05
CA SER A 475 -4.39 12.60 7.41
C SER A 475 -3.63 11.78 8.45
N TRP A 476 -3.31 12.41 9.57
CA TRP A 476 -2.85 11.69 10.75
C TRP A 476 -4.02 10.94 11.39
N THR A 477 -3.78 9.73 11.86
CA THR A 477 -4.74 8.96 12.66
C THR A 477 -4.14 8.65 14.02
N ASN A 478 -4.90 8.91 15.09
CA ASN A 478 -4.47 8.65 16.45
C ASN A 478 -5.42 7.65 17.10
N PHE A 479 -4.94 6.44 17.34
CA PHE A 479 -5.66 5.43 18.12
C PHE A 479 -5.30 5.59 19.60
N LEU A 480 -6.27 6.02 20.40
CA LEU A 480 -6.05 6.25 21.85
C LEU A 480 -5.61 4.97 22.56
N GLU A 481 -6.26 3.85 22.25
CA GLU A 481 -5.90 2.52 22.74
C GLU A 481 -5.79 1.53 21.59
N HIS A 482 -4.74 0.72 21.61
CA HIS A 482 -4.51 -0.42 20.71
C HIS A 482 -3.62 -1.46 21.42
N ASN A 483 -3.48 -2.64 20.82
CA ASN A 483 -2.81 -3.80 21.41
C ASN A 483 -1.28 -3.75 21.47
N GLU A 484 -0.65 -2.74 20.90
CA GLU A 484 0.81 -2.63 20.96
C GLU A 484 1.21 -2.05 22.31
N ALA A 485 2.39 -2.45 22.80
CA ALA A 485 2.93 -1.98 24.05
C ALA A 485 2.99 -0.44 24.08
N TYR A 486 3.02 0.15 25.27
CA TYR A 486 3.27 1.57 25.38
C TYR A 486 4.71 1.85 24.90
N ASP A 487 4.84 2.63 23.82
CA ASP A 487 6.12 2.92 23.17
C ASP A 487 6.97 3.89 23.99
N MET A 488 7.45 3.42 25.15
CA MET A 488 8.30 4.15 26.09
C MET A 488 9.50 4.84 25.41
N PHE A 489 10.00 4.26 24.31
CA PHE A 489 11.14 4.81 23.58
C PHE A 489 10.83 6.12 22.83
N LEU A 490 9.56 6.42 22.53
CA LEU A 490 9.18 7.70 21.93
C LEU A 490 9.31 8.88 22.92
N HIS A 491 9.51 8.61 24.21
CA HIS A 491 9.77 9.62 25.22
C HIS A 491 11.27 9.91 25.39
N PRO A 492 11.66 11.16 25.73
CA PRO A 492 13.02 11.47 26.11
C PRO A 492 13.49 10.61 27.28
N ILE A 493 14.77 10.19 27.27
CA ILE A 493 15.33 9.24 28.26
C ILE A 493 15.01 9.64 29.70
N GLY A 494 15.24 10.90 30.08
CA GLY A 494 14.98 11.37 31.46
C GLY A 494 13.50 11.45 31.87
N VAL A 495 12.57 11.31 30.93
CA VAL A 495 11.12 11.21 31.20
C VAL A 495 10.70 9.76 31.40
N ARG A 496 11.41 8.81 30.77
CA ARG A 496 11.05 7.39 30.79
C ARG A 496 11.05 6.83 32.21
N GLU A 497 12.03 7.20 33.02
CA GLU A 497 12.13 6.77 34.42
C GLU A 497 10.95 7.27 35.25
N SER A 498 10.59 8.55 35.17
CA SER A 498 9.44 9.09 35.91
C SER A 498 8.11 8.47 35.48
N ILE A 499 7.95 8.13 34.20
CA ILE A 499 6.78 7.38 33.72
C ILE A 499 6.77 5.98 34.33
N LEU A 500 7.90 5.26 34.30
CA LEU A 500 8.02 3.92 34.88
C LEU A 500 7.73 3.94 36.39
N GLU A 501 8.33 4.86 37.14
CA GLU A 501 8.08 5.05 38.58
C GLU A 501 6.61 5.32 38.87
N SER A 502 5.94 6.14 38.06
CA SER A 502 4.50 6.44 38.22
C SER A 502 3.61 5.23 37.93
N LEU A 503 4.04 4.32 37.05
CA LEU A 503 3.35 3.09 36.72
C LEU A 503 3.60 1.99 37.78
N THR A 504 4.79 1.91 38.34
CA THR A 504 5.17 0.89 39.35
C THR A 504 4.81 1.28 40.78
N SER A 505 4.67 2.57 41.09
CA SER A 505 4.32 3.06 42.45
C SER A 505 2.84 2.90 42.82
N LYS A 506 2.03 2.29 41.95
CA LYS A 506 0.61 2.00 42.18
C LYS A 506 0.29 0.51 42.44
N GLU A 507 1.30 -0.34 42.56
CA GLU A 507 1.20 -1.67 43.22
C GLU A 507 1.58 -1.56 44.70
#